data_AF-A0A4Y2RWG1-F1
#
_entry.id   AF-A0A4Y2RWG1-F1
#
_cell.length_a   1.000
_cell.length_b   1.000
_cell.length_c   1.000
_cell.angle_alpha   90.00
_cell.angle_beta   90.00
_cell.angle_gamma   90.00
#
_symmetry.space_group_name_H-M   'P 1'
#
loop_
_entity.id
_entity.type
_entity.pdbx_description
1 polymer ?
#
loop_
_entity_poly.entity_id
_entity_poly.type
_entity_poly.pdbx_seq_one_letter_code
_entity_poly.pdbx_strand_id
1 'polypeptide(L)'
;MGTTEKNAFISALKKVPFSPATDGSNKGDFRLYPLVVTFHNEETQKIESSLLSTSALEGDSTGVTIANLILNELKSNNIPFENCLPLCR
;
A
#
# COMPACT_ATOMS: atom_id res chain seq x y z
N MET A 1 -7.03 4.95 -12.00
CA MET A 1 -7.37 5.98 -11.00
C MET A 1 -6.94 7.31 -11.58
N GLY A 2 -7.84 8.30 -11.62
CA GLY A 2 -7.45 9.65 -11.98
C GLY A 2 -6.39 10.17 -10.99
N THR A 3 -5.50 11.05 -11.43
CA THR A 3 -4.49 11.69 -10.55
C THR A 3 -5.14 12.33 -9.32
N THR A 4 -6.33 12.91 -9.47
CA THR A 4 -7.12 13.52 -8.40
C THR A 4 -7.59 12.51 -7.35
N GLU A 5 -8.12 11.36 -7.77
CA GLU A 5 -8.61 10.30 -6.86
C GLU A 5 -7.46 9.70 -6.05
N LYS A 6 -6.31 9.46 -6.70
CA LYS A 6 -5.11 8.96 -6.03
C LYS A 6 -4.60 9.95 -4.96
N ASN A 7 -4.63 11.25 -5.24
CA ASN A 7 -4.17 12.26 -4.30
C ASN A 7 -5.09 12.41 -3.08
N ALA A 8 -6.42 12.34 -3.29
CA ALA A 8 -7.39 12.37 -2.19
C ALA A 8 -7.20 11.16 -1.27
N PHE A 9 -7.08 9.98 -1.86
CA PHE A 9 -6.78 8.73 -1.17
C PHE A 9 -5.48 8.79 -0.35
N ILE A 10 -4.36 9.21 -0.95
CA ILE A 10 -3.08 9.37 -0.24
C ILE A 10 -3.22 10.36 0.92
N SER A 11 -3.98 11.45 0.72
CA SER A 11 -4.22 12.44 1.77
C SER A 11 -5.00 11.88 2.95
N ALA A 12 -5.89 10.91 2.72
CA ALA A 12 -6.61 10.20 3.78
C ALA A 12 -5.64 9.34 4.61
N LEU A 13 -4.80 8.53 3.97
CA LEU A 13 -3.82 7.64 4.63
C LEU A 13 -2.82 8.39 5.53
N LYS A 14 -2.59 9.67 5.27
CA LYS A 14 -1.75 10.53 6.12
C LYS A 14 -2.39 10.88 7.46
N LYS A 15 -3.71 10.75 7.59
CA LYS A 15 -4.48 11.21 8.75
C LYS A 15 -5.13 10.06 9.51
N VAL A 16 -5.51 9.00 8.81
CA VAL A 16 -6.27 7.88 9.40
C VAL A 16 -5.43 6.61 9.46
N PRO A 17 -5.68 5.74 10.46
CA PRO A 17 -5.08 4.41 10.47
C PRO A 17 -5.50 3.60 9.25
N PHE A 18 -4.57 2.83 8.71
CA PHE A 18 -4.80 1.95 7.56
C PHE A 18 -4.05 0.64 7.72
N SER A 19 -4.50 -0.39 7.00
CA SER A 19 -3.80 -1.66 6.91
C SER A 19 -3.29 -1.89 5.49
N PRO A 20 -1.99 -2.15 5.30
CA PRO A 20 -1.48 -2.61 4.02
C PRO A 20 -1.73 -4.11 3.84
N ALA A 21 -1.94 -4.50 2.60
CA ALA A 21 -1.93 -5.86 2.13
C ALA A 21 -1.11 -5.92 0.84
N THR A 22 -0.25 -6.92 0.74
CA THR A 22 0.47 -7.20 -0.50
C THR A 22 0.38 -8.68 -0.81
N ASP A 23 0.31 -8.99 -2.09
CA ASP A 23 0.37 -10.36 -2.60
C ASP A 23 1.47 -10.42 -3.65
N GLY A 24 2.11 -11.58 -3.79
CA GLY A 24 3.15 -11.81 -4.79
C GLY A 24 2.56 -12.46 -6.04
N SER A 25 2.66 -11.78 -7.19
CA SER A 25 2.34 -12.38 -8.49
C SER A 25 3.60 -12.67 -9.28
N ASN A 26 3.74 -13.91 -9.76
CA ASN A 26 4.86 -14.30 -10.62
C ASN A 26 4.53 -13.98 -12.08
N LYS A 27 5.32 -13.11 -12.72
CA LYS A 27 5.19 -12.81 -14.16
C LYS A 27 6.57 -12.89 -14.83
N GLY A 28 6.92 -14.09 -15.30
CA GLY A 28 8.22 -14.34 -15.93
C GLY A 28 9.37 -14.12 -14.94
N ASP A 29 10.32 -13.27 -15.30
CA ASP A 29 11.56 -13.04 -14.54
C ASP A 29 11.41 -12.03 -13.39
N PHE A 30 10.24 -11.40 -13.24
CA PHE A 30 9.95 -10.46 -12.16
C PHE A 30 8.70 -10.85 -11.38
N ARG A 31 8.66 -10.39 -10.12
CA ARG A 31 7.50 -10.55 -9.25
C ARG A 31 6.84 -9.21 -9.00
N LEU A 32 5.53 -9.15 -9.21
CA LEU A 32 4.73 -7.97 -8.89
C LEU A 32 4.21 -8.07 -7.47
N TYR A 33 4.31 -6.96 -6.76
CA TYR A 33 3.78 -6.77 -5.41
C TYR A 33 2.78 -5.62 -5.44
N PRO A 34 1.52 -5.86 -5.85
CA PRO A 34 0.44 -4.91 -5.61
C PRO A 34 0.39 -4.58 -4.12
N LEU A 35 0.43 -3.29 -3.81
CA LEU A 35 0.21 -2.78 -2.47
C LEU A 35 -1.19 -2.19 -2.40
N VAL A 36 -2.08 -2.89 -1.72
CA VAL A 36 -3.44 -2.44 -1.42
C VAL A 36 -3.44 -1.92 0.00
N VAL A 37 -4.16 -0.85 0.27
CA VAL A 37 -4.43 -0.40 1.64
C VAL A 37 -5.91 -0.32 1.88
N THR A 38 -6.28 -0.70 3.10
CA THR A 38 -7.65 -0.69 3.60
C THR A 38 -7.73 0.29 4.76
N PHE A 39 -8.69 1.20 4.73
CA PHE A 39 -8.87 2.23 5.75
C PHE A 39 -10.35 2.56 5.93
N HIS A 40 -10.69 3.19 7.05
CA HIS A 40 -12.02 3.74 7.26
C HIS A 40 -12.11 5.15 6.65
N ASN A 41 -12.92 5.32 5.62
CA ASN A 41 -13.22 6.63 5.06
C ASN A 41 -14.28 7.32 5.93
N GLU A 42 -13.86 8.36 6.65
CA GLU A 42 -14.72 9.11 7.56
C GLU A 42 -15.83 9.90 6.84
N GLU A 43 -15.64 10.28 5.58
CA GLU A 43 -16.67 11.01 4.82
C GLU A 43 -17.82 10.08 4.41
N THR A 44 -17.47 8.88 3.93
CA THR A 44 -18.45 7.90 3.45
C THR A 44 -18.94 6.96 4.54
N GLN A 45 -18.31 6.97 5.72
CA GLN A 45 -18.53 6.05 6.84
C GLN A 45 -18.42 4.58 6.41
N LYS A 46 -17.47 4.29 5.52
CA LYS A 46 -17.25 2.95 4.94
C LYS A 46 -15.80 2.54 5.03
N ILE A 47 -15.60 1.23 5.05
CA ILE A 47 -14.28 0.66 4.83
C ILE A 47 -14.00 0.67 3.33
N GLU A 48 -12.92 1.34 2.93
CA GLU A 48 -12.48 1.42 1.55
C GLU A 48 -11.16 0.68 1.39
N SER A 49 -11.00 0.00 0.25
CA SER A 49 -9.75 -0.66 -0.13
C SER A 49 -9.35 -0.16 -1.49
N SER A 50 -8.08 0.23 -1.63
CA SER A 50 -7.59 0.83 -2.87
C SER A 50 -6.13 0.48 -3.11
N LEU A 51 -5.80 0.34 -4.40
CA LEU A 51 -4.46 0.03 -4.86
C LEU A 51 -3.58 1.30 -4.78
N LEU A 52 -2.53 1.24 -3.97
CA LEU A 52 -1.55 2.31 -3.82
C LEU A 52 -0.50 2.27 -4.93
N SER A 53 0.09 1.09 -5.15
CA SER A 53 1.11 0.86 -6.18
C SER A 53 1.15 -0.61 -6.63
N THR A 54 1.82 -0.85 -7.75
CA THR A 54 2.12 -2.18 -8.30
C THR A 54 3.59 -2.25 -8.63
N SER A 55 4.41 -2.42 -7.60
CA SER A 55 5.87 -2.40 -7.73
C SER A 55 6.38 -3.77 -8.14
N ALA A 56 7.39 -3.79 -9.02
CA ALA A 56 8.08 -5.01 -9.43
C ALA A 56 9.36 -5.20 -8.60
N LEU A 57 9.64 -6.44 -8.21
CA LEU A 57 10.93 -6.87 -7.70
C LEU A 57 11.60 -7.78 -8.72
N GLU A 58 12.85 -7.48 -9.04
CA GLU A 58 13.75 -8.34 -9.81
C GLU A 58 14.58 -9.18 -8.83
N GLY A 59 14.75 -10.48 -9.13
CA GLY A 59 15.50 -11.40 -8.29
C GLY A 59 14.77 -11.87 -7.02
N ASP A 60 15.54 -12.14 -5.96
CA ASP A 60 15.03 -12.77 -4.74
C ASP A 60 14.04 -11.88 -3.98
N SER A 61 12.80 -12.36 -3.89
CA SER A 61 11.74 -11.68 -3.12
C SER A 61 11.65 -12.22 -1.70
N THR A 62 12.66 -11.90 -0.89
CA THR A 62 12.65 -12.22 0.54
C THR A 62 11.63 -11.35 1.29
N GLY A 63 11.21 -11.78 2.49
CA GLY A 63 10.33 -10.97 3.35
C GLY A 63 10.91 -9.57 3.64
N VAL A 64 12.23 -9.44 3.76
CA VAL A 64 12.91 -8.16 3.97
C VAL A 64 12.80 -7.26 2.73
N THR A 65 12.99 -7.82 1.54
CA THR A 65 12.86 -7.07 0.27
C THR A 65 11.44 -6.53 0.09
N ILE A 66 10.43 -7.36 0.40
CA ILE A 66 9.01 -6.98 0.32
C ILE A 66 8.68 -5.91 1.36
N ALA A 67 9.15 -6.05 2.61
CA ALA A 67 8.95 -5.05 3.64
C ALA A 67 9.56 -3.69 3.25
N ASN A 68 10.78 -3.69 2.73
CA ASN A 68 11.44 -2.47 2.25
C ASN A 68 10.70 -1.82 1.07
N LEU A 69 10.12 -2.61 0.18
CA LEU A 69 9.27 -2.10 -0.91
C LEU A 69 8.07 -1.33 -0.37
N ILE A 70 7.37 -1.89 0.63
CA ILE A 70 6.23 -1.23 1.28
C ILE A 70 6.68 0.07 1.97
N LEU A 71 7.75 0.02 2.77
CA LEU A 71 8.27 1.19 3.49
C LEU A 71 8.69 2.32 2.54
N ASN A 72 9.34 1.97 1.43
CA ASN A 72 9.77 2.95 0.42
C ASN A 72 8.57 3.59 -0.28
N GLU A 73 7.52 2.83 -0.58
CA GLU A 73 6.29 3.38 -1.17
C GLU A 73 5.56 4.32 -0.21
N LEU A 74 5.47 3.97 1.08
CA LEU A 74 4.88 4.86 2.08
C LEU A 74 5.69 6.15 2.19
N LYS A 75 7.03 6.04 2.27
CA LYS A 75 7.93 7.18 2.35
C LYS A 75 7.86 8.08 1.11
N SER A 76 7.81 7.52 -0.10
CA SER A 76 7.75 8.30 -1.35
C SER A 76 6.46 9.12 -1.46
N ASN A 77 5.36 8.63 -0.88
CA ASN A 77 4.06 9.32 -0.85
C ASN A 77 3.88 10.20 0.40
N ASN A 78 4.90 10.30 1.27
CA ASN A 78 4.85 10.98 2.57
C ASN A 78 3.73 10.46 3.49
N ILE A 79 3.47 9.14 3.44
CA ILE A 79 2.51 8.47 4.32
C ILE A 79 3.26 8.06 5.59
N PRO A 80 2.81 8.51 6.78
CA PRO A 80 3.46 8.16 8.03
C PRO A 80 3.29 6.67 8.35
N PHE A 81 4.38 6.02 8.76
CA PHE A 81 4.36 4.58 9.08
C PHE A 81 3.59 4.31 10.38
N GLU A 82 3.51 5.27 11.29
CA GLU A 82 2.74 5.21 12.53
C GLU A 82 1.23 4.99 12.31
N ASN A 83 0.70 5.33 11.13
CA ASN A 83 -0.69 5.06 10.77
C ASN A 83 -0.90 3.63 10.23
N CYS A 84 0.18 2.88 9.98
CA CYS A 84 0.13 1.53 9.46
C CYS A 84 -0.18 0.53 10.59
N LEU A 85 -1.36 -0.09 10.53
CA LEU A 85 -1.78 -1.13 11.46
C LEU A 85 -1.54 -2.52 10.84
N PRO A 86 -0.89 -3.45 11.55
CA PRO A 86 -0.84 -4.83 11.12
C PRO A 86 -2.23 -5.47 11.29
N LEU A 87 -2.82 -5.95 10.21
CA LEU A 87 -3.99 -6.82 10.29
C LEU A 87 -3.52 -8.23 10.67
N CYS A 88 -3.35 -8.47 11.97
CA CYS A 88 -3.22 -9.83 12.49
C CYS A 88 -4.60 -10.48 12.49
N ARG A 89 -4.75 -11.56 11.71
CA ARG A 89 -5.85 -12.51 11.89
C ARG A 89 -5.48 -13.54 12.94
#